data_AF-A0A248LP29-F1
#
_entry.id   AF-A0A248LP29-F1
#
_cell.length_a   1.000
_cell.length_b   1.000
_cell.length_c   1.000
_cell.angle_alpha   90.00
_cell.angle_beta   90.00
_cell.angle_gamma   90.00
#
_symmetry.space_group_name_H-M   'P 1'
#
loop_
_entity.id
_entity.type
_entity.pdbx_description
1 polymer ?
#
loop_
_entity_poly.entity_id
_entity_poly.type
_entity_poly.pdbx_seq_one_letter_code
_entity_poly.pdbx_strand_id
1 'polypeptide(L)' 'MRLSELVTNPDTGRLSHTKLWANIACATSTGVFVWQAHVGQLTAEVWLIYLGLVGGYAAALRLIAAWRGGKAGAA' A
#
# COMPACT_ATOMS: atom_id res chain seq x y z
N MET A 1 -3.18 -2.53 -15.11
CA MET A 1 -2.18 -1.79 -14.34
C MET A 1 -0.81 -2.20 -14.83
N ARG A 2 0.03 -1.25 -15.23
CA ARG A 2 1.43 -1.53 -15.53
C ARG A 2 2.22 -1.49 -14.22
N LEU A 3 3.20 -2.38 -14.02
CA LEU A 3 4.05 -2.39 -12.83
C LEU A 3 4.71 -1.03 -12.55
N SER A 4 4.99 -0.28 -13.62
CA SER A 4 5.48 1.09 -13.54
C SER A 4 4.57 2.03 -12.75
N GLU A 5 3.23 1.87 -12.83
CA GLU A 5 2.25 2.76 -12.19
C GLU A 5 2.24 2.68 -10.66
N LEU A 6 2.80 1.60 -10.09
CA LEU A 6 3.02 1.49 -8.65
C LEU A 6 4.07 2.50 -8.18
N VAL A 7 5.10 2.77 -8.98
CA VAL A 7 6.22 3.62 -8.58
C VAL A 7 6.19 4.99 -9.25
N THR A 8 5.48 5.15 -10.37
CA THR A 8 5.37 6.41 -11.10
C THR A 8 4.07 7.16 -10.85
N ASN A 9 4.09 8.46 -11.11
CA ASN A 9 2.92 9.32 -11.08
C ASN A 9 2.17 9.19 -12.41
N PRO A 10 0.86 8.85 -12.42
CA PRO A 10 0.09 8.66 -13.65
C PRO A 10 0.01 9.91 -14.53
N ASP A 11 0.05 11.11 -13.93
CA ASP A 11 -0.10 12.36 -14.68
C ASP A 11 1.20 12.80 -15.37
N THR A 12 2.36 12.46 -14.81
CA THR A 12 3.67 12.94 -15.29
C THR A 12 4.62 11.83 -15.73
N GLY A 13 4.28 10.56 -15.49
CA GLY A 13 5.13 9.40 -15.77
C GLY A 13 6.41 9.31 -14.92
N ARG A 14 6.70 10.30 -14.06
CA ARG A 14 7.91 10.35 -13.24
C ARG A 14 7.79 9.48 -12.01
N LEU A 15 8.91 8.93 -11.54
CA LEU A 15 8.98 8.26 -10.24
C LEU A 15 8.48 9.19 -9.12
N SER A 16 7.54 8.69 -8.34
CA SER A 16 7.05 9.36 -7.14
C SER A 16 7.78 8.78 -5.94
N HIS A 17 8.62 9.59 -5.30
CA HIS A 17 9.35 9.21 -4.08
C HIS A 17 8.39 8.59 -3.04
N THR A 18 7.28 9.26 -2.75
CA THR A 18 6.30 8.79 -1.77
C THR A 18 5.66 7.46 -2.15
N LYS A 19 5.26 7.25 -3.41
CA LYS A 19 4.70 5.95 -3.84
C LYS A 19 5.75 4.84 -3.82
N LEU A 20 6.97 5.15 -4.26
CA LEU A 20 8.07 4.19 -4.28
C LEU A 20 8.32 3.66 -2.88
N TRP A 21 8.53 4.54 -1.90
CA TRP A 21 8.78 4.13 -0.53
C TRP A 21 7.58 3.47 0.15
N ALA A 22 6.36 3.90 -0.15
CA ALA A 22 5.16 3.22 0.35
C ALA A 22 5.08 1.77 -0.13
N ASN A 23 5.36 1.51 -1.40
CA ASN A 23 5.38 0.15 -1.95
C ASN A 23 6.57 -0.67 -1.44
N ILE A 24 7.75 -0.05 -1.27
CA ILE A 24 8.91 -0.71 -0.64
C ILE A 24 8.56 -1.14 0.79
N ALA A 25 7.93 -0.27 1.58
CA ALA A 25 7.49 -0.62 2.93
C ALA A 25 6.51 -1.79 2.92
N CYS A 26 5.50 -1.77 2.04
CA CYS A 26 4.55 -2.87 1.90
C CYS A 26 5.24 -4.19 1.49
N ALA A 27 6.19 -4.12 0.56
CA ALA A 27 6.95 -5.28 0.11
C ALA A 27 7.83 -5.86 1.24
N THR A 28 8.55 -5.01 1.96
CA THR A 28 9.38 -5.42 3.09
C THR A 28 8.54 -6.05 4.20
N SER A 29 7.41 -5.43 4.57
CA SER A 29 6.51 -5.99 5.58
C SER A 29 5.91 -7.34 5.15
N THR A 30 5.58 -7.49 3.87
CA THR A 30 5.12 -8.77 3.32
C THR A 30 6.23 -9.83 3.37
N GLY A 31 7.47 -9.45 3.06
CA GLY A 31 8.63 -10.34 3.16
C GLY A 31 8.87 -10.82 4.59
N VAL A 32 8.84 -9.91 5.58
CA VAL A 32 8.96 -10.26 7.00
C VAL A 32 7.80 -11.15 7.45
N PHE A 33 6.57 -10.86 7.02
CA PHE A 33 5.40 -11.68 7.36
C PHE A 33 5.53 -13.12 6.82
N VAL A 34 5.93 -13.28 5.55
CA VAL A 34 6.18 -14.60 4.95
C VAL A 34 7.33 -15.33 5.65
N TRP A 35 8.41 -14.61 5.99
CA TRP A 35 9.51 -15.18 6.75
C TRP A 35 9.06 -15.69 8.12
N GLN A 36 8.30 -14.89 8.88
CA GLN A 36 7.75 -15.29 10.17
C GLN A 36 6.78 -16.47 10.07
N ALA A 37 6.03 -16.56 8.95
CA ALA A 37 5.18 -17.71 8.68
C ALA A 37 6.03 -18.97 8.47
N HIS A 38 7.13 -18.85 7.73
CA HIS A 38 8.04 -19.96 7.45
C HIS A 38 8.73 -20.48 8.72
N VAL A 39 9.18 -19.60 9.61
CA VAL A 39 9.84 -20.00 10.88
C VAL A 39 8.85 -20.35 12.01
N GLY A 40 7.54 -20.37 11.73
CA GLY A 40 6.52 -20.74 12.71
C GLY A 40 6.30 -19.71 13.83
N GLN A 41 6.64 -18.45 13.60
CA GLN A 41 6.50 -17.34 14.57
C GLN A 41 5.27 -16.46 14.30
N LEU A 42 4.27 -16.99 13.57
CA LEU A 42 3.10 -16.22 13.16
C LEU A 42 2.10 -16.08 14.32
N THR A 43 2.20 -14.99 15.08
CA THR A 43 1.27 -14.66 16.16
C THR A 43 0.09 -13.81 15.66
N ALA A 44 -0.99 -13.74 16.44
CA ALA A 44 -2.13 -12.88 16.12
C ALA A 44 -1.73 -11.38 16.04
N GLU A 45 -0.76 -10.96 16.86
CA GLU A 45 -0.22 -9.60 16.83
C GLU A 45 0.50 -9.29 15.50
N VAL A 46 1.31 -10.22 15.00
CA VAL A 46 1.99 -10.09 13.71
C VAL A 46 0.98 -9.97 12.56
N TRP A 47 -0.11 -10.74 12.62
CA TRP A 47 -1.23 -10.61 11.68
C TRP A 47 -1.88 -9.23 11.72
N LEU A 48 -2.21 -8.74 12.91
CA LEU A 48 -2.86 -7.44 13.09
C LEU A 48 -1.97 -6.29 12.60
N ILE A 49 -0.67 -6.34 12.91
CA ILE A 49 0.30 -5.34 12.44
C ILE A 49 0.41 -5.39 10.91
N TYR A 50 0.54 -6.59 10.33
CA TYR A 50 0.66 -6.75 8.88
C TYR A 50 -0.58 -6.26 8.13
N LEU A 51 -1.76 -6.74 8.53
CA LEU A 51 -3.03 -6.34 7.92
C LEU A 51 -3.34 -4.86 8.16
N GLY A 52 -2.99 -4.32 9.34
CA GLY A 52 -3.12 -2.90 9.64
C GLY A 52 -2.26 -2.04 8.71
N LEU A 53 -1.02 -2.43 8.45
CA LEU A 53 -0.12 -1.66 7.59
C LEU A 53 -0.50 -1.75 6.11
N VAL A 54 -0.57 -2.97 5.56
CA VAL A 54 -0.81 -3.19 4.12
C VAL A 54 -2.28 -2.91 3.77
N GLY A 55 -3.20 -3.42 4.59
CA GLY A 55 -4.63 -3.17 4.43
C GLY A 55 -4.99 -1.71 4.69
N GLY A 56 -4.38 -1.08 5.71
CA GLY A 56 -4.56 0.34 6.00
C GLY A 56 -4.09 1.25 4.86
N TYR A 57 -2.94 0.95 4.24
CA TYR A 57 -2.46 1.66 3.06
C TYR A 57 -3.47 1.58 1.90
N ALA A 58 -3.97 0.37 1.59
CA ALA A 58 -4.95 0.17 0.53
C ALA A 58 -6.29 0.88 0.83
N ALA A 59 -6.77 0.80 2.07
CA ALA A 59 -7.98 1.47 2.53
C ALA A 59 -7.86 3.00 2.44
N ALA A 60 -6.72 3.55 2.88
CA ALA A 60 -6.45 4.99 2.82
C ALA A 60 -6.42 5.50 1.37
N LEU A 61 -5.74 4.79 0.45
CA LEU A 61 -5.75 5.14 -0.97
C LEU A 61 -7.16 5.15 -1.56
N ARG A 62 -7.96 4.12 -1.23
CA ARG A 62 -9.33 3.97 -1.72
C ARG A 62 -10.25 5.06 -1.15
N LEU A 63 -10.06 5.43 0.11
CA LEU A 63 -10.75 6.55 0.76
C LEU A 63 -10.39 7.88 0.09
N ILE A 64 -9.10 8.16 -0.12
CA ILE A 64 -8.64 9.38 -0.81
C ILE A 64 -9.23 9.46 -2.23
N ALA A 65 -9.25 8.35 -2.96
CA ALA A 65 -9.84 8.29 -4.29
C ALA A 65 -11.36 8.58 -4.25
N ALA A 66 -12.10 7.98 -3.32
CA ALA A 66 -13.52 8.24 -3.12
C ALA A 66 -13.79 9.72 -2.78
N TRP A 67 -12.98 10.33 -1.92
CA TRP A 67 -13.08 11.74 -1.55
C TRP A 67 -12.80 12.67 -2.74
N ARG A 68 -11.83 12.34 -3.59
CA ARG A 68 -11.54 13.09 -4.82
C ARG A 68 -12.67 12.96 -5.84
N GLY A 69 -13.22 11.76 -6.01
CA GLY A 69 -14.38 11.51 -6.89
C GLY A 69 -15.64 12.25 -6.43
N GLY A 70 -15.90 12.27 -5.12
CA GLY A 70 -17.02 13.02 -4.54
C GLY A 70 -16.92 14.53 -4.74
N LYS A 71 -15.69 15.10 -4.74
CA LYS A 71 -15.47 16.51 -5.05
C LYS A 71 -15.67 16.86 -6.53
N ALA A 72 -15.45 15.90 -7.44
CA ALA A 72 -15.63 16.11 -8.88
C ALA A 72 -17.10 16.08 -9.33
N GLY A 73 -18.01 15.50 -8.54
CA GLY A 73 -19.46 15.51 -8.81
C GLY A 73 -20.24 16.66 -8.18
N ALA A 74 -19.56 17.55 -7.45
CA ALA A 74 -20.15 18.70 -6.75
C ALA A 74 -19.76 20.07 -7.35
N ALA A 75 -19.08 20.06 -8.50
CA ALA A 75 -18.71 21.24 -9.30
C ALA A 75 -19.40 21.16 -10.66
#